data_AF-A0A9D2SBN4-F1
#
_entry.id   AF-A0A9D2SBN4-F1
#
_cell.length_a   1.000
_cell.length_b   1.000
_cell.length_c   1.000
_cell.angle_alpha   90.00
_cell.angle_beta   90.00
_cell.angle_gamma   90.00
#
_symmetry.space_group_name_H-M   'P 1'
#
loop_
_entity.id
_entity.type
_entity.pdbx_description
1 polymer ?
#
loop_
_entity_poly.entity_id
_entity_poly.type
_entity_poly.pdbx_seq_one_letter_code
_entity_poly.pdbx_strand_id
1 'polypeptide(L)'
;MLQQELERTRTRQVAFSKHALNRAEERGIEVTPALLERLGDSVERAEAKGATNILALDQSLAFIVNVPHNRVITTLSETEMKDSIFTNIDGAVFL
;
A
#
# COMPACT_ATOMS: atom_id res chain seq x y z
N MET A 1 -0.65 27.79 5.59
CA MET A 1 0.48 26.88 5.95
C MET A 1 0.05 25.89 7.02
N LEU A 2 -0.30 26.31 8.24
CA LEU A 2 -0.66 25.39 9.34
C LEU A 2 -1.88 24.47 9.06
N GLN A 3 -2.92 24.96 8.37
CA GLN A 3 -4.07 24.12 7.97
C GLN A 3 -3.70 23.05 6.92
N GLN A 4 -2.73 23.33 6.04
CA GLN A 4 -2.23 22.37 5.05
C GLN A 4 -1.42 21.25 5.72
N GLU A 5 -0.71 21.58 6.79
CA GLU A 5 0.07 20.63 7.60
C GLU A 5 -0.84 19.74 8.46
N LEU A 6 -1.92 20.29 9.00
CA LEU A 6 -2.94 19.56 9.74
C LEU A 6 -3.78 18.64 8.84
N GLU A 7 -4.08 19.06 7.62
CA GLU A 7 -4.71 18.20 6.60
C GLU A 7 -3.80 17.03 6.22
N ARG A 8 -2.51 17.29 5.94
CA ARG A 8 -1.48 16.24 5.68
C ARG A 8 -1.39 15.22 6.82
N THR A 9 -1.53 15.68 8.05
CA THR A 9 -1.49 14.80 9.24
C THR A 9 -2.73 13.90 9.36
N ARG A 10 -3.89 14.33 8.85
CA ARG A 10 -5.10 13.47 8.72
C ARG A 10 -5.07 12.57 7.48
N THR A 11 -4.26 12.88 6.47
CA THR A 11 -4.17 12.11 5.20
C THR A 11 -3.15 10.98 5.19
N ARG A 12 -2.44 10.73 6.30
CA ARG A 12 -1.43 9.66 6.40
C ARG A 12 -1.99 8.24 6.54
N GLN A 13 -3.30 8.08 6.66
CA GLN A 13 -3.89 6.73 6.65
C GLN A 13 -4.02 6.23 5.22
N VAL A 14 -3.35 5.11 4.94
CA VAL A 14 -3.47 4.42 3.66
C VAL A 14 -4.89 3.86 3.53
N ALA A 15 -5.59 4.28 2.49
CA ALA A 15 -6.93 3.80 2.19
C ALA A 15 -6.89 2.49 1.40
N PHE A 16 -7.87 1.61 1.60
CA PHE A 16 -8.03 0.41 0.77
C PHE A 16 -9.13 0.63 -0.27
N SER A 17 -8.86 0.22 -1.51
CA SER A 17 -9.91 0.18 -2.53
C SER A 17 -10.94 -0.91 -2.21
N LYS A 18 -12.15 -0.82 -2.80
CA LYS A 18 -13.16 -1.88 -2.71
C LYS A 18 -12.61 -3.24 -3.14
N HIS A 19 -11.77 -3.27 -4.18
CA HIS A 19 -11.14 -4.49 -4.65
C HIS A 19 -10.13 -5.03 -3.63
N ALA A 20 -9.30 -4.14 -3.06
CA ALA A 20 -8.33 -4.52 -2.03
C ALA A 20 -9.00 -5.07 -0.76
N LEU A 21 -10.12 -4.47 -0.32
CA LEU A 21 -10.89 -4.97 0.82
C LEU A 21 -11.49 -6.35 0.54
N ASN A 22 -12.16 -6.53 -0.60
CA ASN A 22 -12.72 -7.84 -0.96
C ASN A 22 -11.63 -8.91 -1.02
N ARG A 23 -10.47 -8.59 -1.62
CA ARG A 23 -9.33 -9.52 -1.70
C ARG A 23 -8.73 -9.81 -0.32
N ALA A 24 -8.68 -8.81 0.57
CA ALA A 24 -8.21 -8.99 1.94
C ALA A 24 -9.14 -9.91 2.73
N GLU A 25 -10.46 -9.70 2.66
CA GLU A 25 -11.47 -10.54 3.29
C GLU A 25 -11.44 -11.98 2.78
N GLU A 26 -11.38 -12.19 1.45
CA GLU A 26 -11.26 -13.52 0.83
C GLU A 26 -10.05 -14.32 1.34
N ARG A 27 -8.99 -13.61 1.77
CA ARG A 27 -7.71 -14.20 2.20
C ARG A 27 -7.54 -14.20 3.73
N GLY A 28 -8.55 -13.74 4.48
CA GLY A 28 -8.45 -13.62 5.94
C GLY A 28 -7.39 -12.62 6.40
N ILE A 29 -7.06 -11.63 5.55
CA ILE A 29 -6.09 -10.58 5.88
C ILE A 29 -6.81 -9.53 6.72
N GLU A 30 -6.50 -9.50 8.02
CA GLU A 30 -6.97 -8.44 8.89
C GLU A 30 -6.23 -7.14 8.59
N VAL A 31 -6.97 -6.11 8.19
CA VAL A 31 -6.45 -4.75 8.06
C VAL A 31 -6.29 -4.17 9.46
N THR A 32 -5.14 -4.46 10.08
CA THR A 32 -4.82 -3.98 11.42
C THR A 32 -4.22 -2.57 11.39
N PRO A 33 -4.30 -1.81 12.49
CA PRO A 33 -3.62 -0.52 12.60
C PRO A 33 -2.12 -0.59 12.33
N ALA A 34 -1.45 -1.67 12.75
CA ALA A 34 -0.02 -1.88 12.52
C ALA A 34 0.32 -2.08 11.03
N LEU A 35 -0.55 -2.78 10.29
CA LEU A 35 -0.39 -2.92 8.84
C LEU A 35 -0.57 -1.57 8.14
N LEU A 36 -1.56 -0.78 8.56
CA LEU A 36 -1.80 0.56 8.01
C LEU A 36 -0.61 1.50 8.24
N GLU A 37 0.02 1.42 9.41
CA GLU A 37 1.23 2.20 9.74
C GLU A 37 2.41 1.79 8.86
N ARG A 38 2.74 0.50 8.74
CA ARG A 38 3.82 -0.01 7.85
C ARG A 38 3.60 0.41 6.39
N LEU A 39 2.35 0.36 5.92
CA LEU A 39 2.00 0.79 4.57
C LEU A 39 2.16 2.31 4.43
N GLY A 40 1.76 3.10 5.43
CA GLY A 40 1.95 4.55 5.46
C GLY A 40 3.41 4.95 5.36
N ASP A 41 4.28 4.33 6.17
CA ASP A 41 5.73 4.56 6.14
C ASP A 41 6.34 4.20 4.78
N SER A 42 5.85 3.12 4.18
CA SER A 42 6.30 2.68 2.85
C SER A 42 5.90 3.66 1.75
N VAL A 43 4.70 4.23 1.85
CA VAL A 43 4.22 5.28 0.94
C VAL A 43 5.04 6.55 1.10
N GLU A 44 5.35 7.00 2.32
CA GLU A 44 6.19 8.20 2.55
C GLU A 44 7.61 8.01 1.99
N ARG A 45 8.22 6.84 2.21
CA ARG A 45 9.54 6.50 1.67
C ARG A 45 9.54 6.45 0.14
N ALA A 46 8.45 5.99 -0.46
CA ALA A 46 8.29 5.93 -1.91
C ALA A 46 8.03 7.30 -2.53
N GLU A 47 7.21 8.13 -1.87
CA GLU A 47 6.93 9.51 -2.26
C GLU A 47 8.21 10.34 -2.26
N ALA A 48 9.04 10.20 -1.22
CA ALA A 48 10.35 10.87 -1.13
C ALA A 48 11.30 10.51 -2.28
N LYS A 49 11.07 9.38 -2.96
CA LYS A 49 11.83 8.91 -4.12
C LYS A 49 11.14 9.21 -5.45
N GLY A 50 9.96 9.85 -5.43
CA GLY A 50 9.18 10.16 -6.63
C GLY A 50 8.49 8.96 -7.28
N ALA A 51 8.32 7.86 -6.56
CA ALA A 51 7.58 6.70 -7.07
C ALA A 51 6.07 6.97 -7.09
N THR A 52 5.37 6.55 -8.14
CA THR A 52 3.93 6.76 -8.27
C THR A 52 3.13 5.51 -7.92
N ASN A 53 3.62 4.34 -8.32
CA ASN A 53 3.04 3.05 -7.94
C ASN A 53 4.15 2.17 -7.36
N ILE A 54 3.87 1.57 -6.20
CA ILE A 54 4.81 0.69 -5.54
C ILE A 54 4.23 -0.69 -5.27
N LEU A 55 5.12 -1.67 -5.22
CA LEU A 55 4.87 -2.99 -4.69
C LEU A 55 5.41 -3.06 -3.26
N ALA A 56 4.52 -3.08 -2.28
CA ALA A 56 4.87 -3.29 -0.88
C ALA A 56 4.78 -4.79 -0.55
N LEU A 57 5.86 -5.38 -0.07
CA LEU A 57 6.01 -6.82 0.13
C LEU A 57 6.21 -7.14 1.60
N ASP A 58 5.38 -8.03 2.13
CA ASP A 58 5.59 -8.71 3.40
C ASP A 58 6.01 -10.17 3.14
N GLN A 59 6.25 -10.96 4.19
CA GLN A 59 6.69 -12.36 4.05
C GLN A 59 5.74 -13.23 3.21
N SER A 60 4.43 -12.97 3.28
CA SER A 60 3.40 -13.80 2.64
C SER A 60 2.41 -13.02 1.78
N LEU A 61 2.52 -11.69 1.75
CA LEU A 61 1.56 -10.79 1.11
C LEU A 61 2.28 -9.73 0.27
N ALA A 62 1.63 -9.32 -0.82
CA ALA A 62 2.00 -8.11 -1.56
C ALA A 62 0.82 -7.16 -1.68
N PHE A 63 1.14 -5.87 -1.65
CA PHE A 63 0.18 -4.78 -1.80
C PHE A 63 0.65 -3.89 -2.94
N ILE A 64 -0.21 -3.64 -3.91
CA ILE A 64 0.03 -2.62 -4.92
C ILE A 64 -0.57 -1.33 -4.42
N VAL A 65 0.27 -0.31 -4.22
CA VAL A 65 -0.13 0.96 -3.63
C VAL A 65 0.10 2.08 -4.62
N ASN A 66 -0.93 2.90 -4.82
CA ASN A 66 -0.80 4.16 -5.53
C ASN A 66 -0.40 5.24 -4.52
N VAL A 67 0.83 5.73 -4.65
CA VAL A 67 1.48 6.66 -3.71
C VAL A 67 0.79 8.03 -3.71
N PRO A 68 0.53 8.70 -4.85
CA PRO A 68 -0.08 10.03 -4.84
C PRO A 68 -1.50 10.05 -4.26
N HIS A 69 -2.19 8.91 -4.22
CA HIS A 69 -3.53 8.78 -3.66
C HIS A 69 -3.55 8.07 -2.29
N ASN A 70 -2.39 7.72 -1.73
CA ASN A 70 -2.27 6.94 -0.48
C ASN A 70 -3.22 5.74 -0.44
N ARG A 71 -3.30 4.96 -1.53
CA ARG A 71 -4.36 3.95 -1.69
C ARG A 71 -3.84 2.59 -2.14
N VAL A 72 -4.15 1.55 -1.36
CA VAL A 72 -3.99 0.16 -1.78
C VAL A 72 -4.99 -0.16 -2.88
N ILE A 73 -4.47 -0.51 -4.05
CA ILE A 73 -5.26 -0.86 -5.22
C ILE A 73 -5.67 -2.34 -5.13
N THR A 74 -4.72 -3.23 -4.83
CA THR A 74 -4.95 -4.66 -4.69
C THR A 74 -4.01 -5.31 -3.67
N THR A 75 -4.41 -6.49 -3.22
CA THR A 75 -3.69 -7.34 -2.28
C THR A 75 -3.53 -8.72 -2.89
N LEU A 76 -2.34 -9.29 -2.77
CA LEU A 76 -1.92 -10.56 -3.38
C LEU A 76 -1.33 -11.46 -2.30
N SER A 77 -1.62 -12.76 -2.38
CA SER A 77 -1.01 -13.80 -1.55
C SER A 77 0.30 -14.33 -2.15
N GLU A 78 1.10 -15.03 -1.35
CA GLU A 78 2.33 -15.71 -1.80
C GLU A 78 2.12 -16.60 -3.04
N THR A 79 1.01 -17.34 -3.09
CA THR A 79 0.67 -18.20 -4.22
C THR A 79 0.44 -17.40 -5.50
N GLU A 80 -0.27 -16.26 -5.39
CA GLU A 80 -0.51 -15.39 -6.55
C GLU A 80 0.77 -14.69 -7.00
N MET A 81 1.65 -14.31 -6.06
CA MET A 81 2.93 -13.67 -6.38
C MET A 81 3.83 -14.56 -7.24
N LYS A 82 3.88 -15.87 -6.97
CA LYS A 82 4.83 -16.80 -7.61
C LYS A 82 4.73 -16.83 -9.14
N ASP A 83 3.52 -16.67 -9.68
CA ASP A 83 3.28 -16.76 -11.13
C ASP A 83 2.89 -15.40 -11.75
N SER A 84 2.88 -14.31 -10.97
CA SER A 84 2.43 -12.99 -11.43
C SER A 84 3.57 -12.11 -11.94
N ILE A 85 3.35 -11.46 -13.08
CA ILE A 85 4.21 -10.39 -13.60
C ILE A 85 3.51 -9.05 -13.38
N PHE A 86 4.17 -8.15 -12.66
CA PHE A 86 3.65 -6.81 -12.40
C PHE A 86 4.34 -5.80 -13.32
N THR A 87 3.57 -4.90 -13.89
CA THR A 87 4.06 -3.79 -14.72
C THR A 87 3.60 -2.46 -14.12
N ASN A 88 4.19 -1.36 -14.59
CA ASN A 88 3.89 0.00 -14.09
C ASN A 88 4.14 0.15 -12.57
N ILE A 89 5.20 -0.50 -12.07
CA ILE A 89 5.67 -0.37 -10.70
C ILE A 89 7.00 0.38 -10.73
N ASP A 90 7.06 1.51 -10.06
CA ASP A 90 8.23 2.41 -10.03
C ASP A 90 9.15 2.12 -8.84
N GLY A 91 8.69 1.31 -7.89
CA GLY A 91 9.46 0.94 -6.71
C GLY A 91 8.92 -0.28 -5.99
N ALA A 92 9.80 -0.96 -5.27
CA ALA A 92 9.44 -2.03 -4.35
C ALA A 92 9.91 -1.67 -2.94
N VAL A 93 9.05 -1.96 -1.95
CA VAL A 93 9.35 -1.72 -0.54
C VAL A 93 9.08 -3.00 0.23
N PHE A 94 10.04 -3.44 1.02
CA PHE A 94 9.82 -4.52 1.98
C PHE A 94 9.28 -3.91 3.28
N LEU A 95 8.16 -4.45 3.73
CA LEU A 95 7.42 -4.02 4.92
C LEU A 95 8.06 -4.57 6.20
#